data_AF-A0A2V6U6K2-F1
#
_entry.id   AF-A0A2V6U6K2-F1
#
_cell.length_a   1.000
_cell.length_b   1.000
_cell.length_c   1.000
_cell.angle_alpha   90.00
_cell.angle_beta   90.00
_cell.angle_gamma   90.00
#
_symmetry.space_group_name_H-M   'P 1'
#
loop_
_entity.id
_entity.type
_entity.pdbx_description
1 polymer ?
#
loop_
_entity_poly.entity_id
_entity_poly.type
_entity_poly.pdbx_seq_one_letter_code
_entity_poly.pdbx_strand_id
1 'polypeptide(L)' 'FTGNGWCVMTDQSGDKAFLVWKCGPLDGGGCEGDFQWTGGTGKFVGLKGNNWFAARPVANTNQEIVQWKGEWQLP' A
#
# COMPACT_ATOMS: atom_id res chain seq x y z
N PHE A 1 -16.56 3.79 -2.11
CA PHE A 1 -16.01 3.57 -0.76
C PHE A 1 -14.92 4.60 -0.52
N THR A 2 -14.81 5.14 0.69
CA THR A 2 -13.67 5.97 1.11
C THR A 2 -13.03 5.30 2.31
N GLY A 3 -11.71 5.27 2.38
CA GLY A 3 -11.00 4.60 3.46
C GLY A 3 -9.60 5.15 3.69
N ASN A 4 -9.01 4.79 4.82
CA ASN A 4 -7.62 5.04 5.15
C ASN A 4 -7.09 3.90 6.04
N GLY A 5 -5.77 3.75 6.07
CA GLY A 5 -5.15 2.70 6.87
C GLY A 5 -3.64 2.74 6.86
N TRP A 6 -3.04 1.73 7.47
CA TRP A 6 -1.60 1.51 7.52
C TRP A 6 -1.28 0.05 7.23
N CYS A 7 -0.10 -0.21 6.69
CA CYS A 7 0.41 -1.56 6.48
C CYS A 7 1.85 -1.69 6.99
N VAL A 8 2.16 -2.86 7.53
CA VAL A 8 3.52 -3.29 7.86
C VAL A 8 3.83 -4.50 6.99
N MET A 9 4.78 -4.38 6.08
CA MET A 9 5.35 -5.53 5.38
C MET A 9 6.58 -5.99 6.13
N THR A 10 6.68 -7.29 6.36
CA THR A 10 7.87 -7.92 6.94
C THR A 10 8.46 -8.86 5.90
N ASP A 11 9.74 -8.71 5.60
CA ASP A 11 10.43 -9.57 4.66
C ASP A 11 11.00 -10.83 5.33
N GLN A 12 11.67 -11.68 4.54
CA GLN A 12 12.24 -12.94 5.03
C GLN A 12 13.36 -12.76 6.08
N SER A 13 14.09 -11.65 6.04
CA SER A 13 15.11 -11.29 7.05
C SER A 13 14.52 -10.65 8.30
N GLY A 14 13.21 -10.39 8.33
CA GLY A 14 12.53 -9.69 9.43
C GLY A 14 12.55 -8.17 9.30
N ASP A 15 13.16 -7.63 8.26
CA ASP A 15 13.17 -6.20 7.95
C ASP A 15 11.76 -5.75 7.57
N LYS A 16 11.39 -4.54 8.02
CA LYS A 16 10.04 -4.01 7.89
C LYS A 16 9.98 -2.78 7.02
N ALA A 17 8.92 -2.66 6.23
CA ALA A 17 8.55 -1.44 5.52
C ALA A 17 7.15 -1.01 5.99
N PHE A 18 7.00 0.29 6.25
CA PHE A 18 5.80 0.89 6.81
C PHE A 18 5.17 1.85 5.81
N LEU A 19 3.85 1.80 5.67
CA LEU A 19 3.13 2.77 4.85
C LEU A 19 1.79 3.15 5.46
N VAL A 20 1.29 4.30 5.00
CA VAL A 20 -0.09 4.74 5.20
C VAL A 20 -0.75 4.99 3.86
N TRP A 21 -2.05 4.75 3.78
CA TRP A 21 -2.83 4.94 2.56
C TRP A 21 -4.14 5.66 2.85
N LYS A 22 -4.65 6.34 1.83
CA LYS A 22 -5.99 6.93 1.78
C LYS A 22 -6.59 6.66 0.41
N CYS A 23 -7.88 6.36 0.34
CA CYS A 23 -8.54 6.09 -0.92
C CYS A 23 -9.96 6.66 -1.00
N GLY A 24 -10.38 6.93 -2.24
CA GLY A 24 -11.74 7.26 -2.62
C GLY A 24 -12.33 6.22 -3.56
N PRO A 25 -13.60 6.38 -3.98
CA PRO A 25 -14.28 5.40 -4.81
C PRO A 25 -13.54 5.11 -6.11
N LEU A 26 -13.47 3.85 -6.51
CA LEU A 26 -12.95 3.39 -7.80
C LEU A 26 -14.11 2.95 -8.70
N ASP A 27 -14.07 3.34 -9.97
CA ASP A 27 -15.06 2.93 -10.97
C ASP A 27 -15.10 1.41 -11.14
N GLY A 28 -16.32 0.86 -11.12
CA GLY A 28 -16.53 -0.59 -11.13
C GLY A 28 -16.39 -1.27 -9.77
N GLY A 29 -16.17 -0.50 -8.68
CA GLY A 29 -16.16 -1.00 -7.30
C GLY A 29 -14.76 -1.03 -6.67
N GLY A 30 -14.72 -0.90 -5.34
CA GLY A 30 -13.50 -0.82 -4.54
C GLY A 30 -13.10 0.61 -4.18
N CYS A 31 -11.80 0.84 -3.97
CA CYS A 31 -11.22 2.18 -3.84
C CYS A 31 -9.82 2.30 -4.41
N GLU A 32 -9.44 3.53 -4.74
CA GLU A 32 -8.10 3.88 -5.19
C GLU A 32 -7.59 5.17 -4.54
N GLY A 33 -6.27 5.33 -4.49
CA GLY A 33 -5.65 6.56 -4.02
C GLY A 33 -4.17 6.41 -3.72
N ASP A 34 -3.59 7.45 -3.15
CA ASP A 34 -2.17 7.48 -2.84
C ASP A 34 -1.83 6.68 -1.58
N PHE A 35 -0.63 6.11 -1.57
CA PHE A 35 0.02 5.64 -0.35
C PHE A 35 1.44 6.17 -0.24
N GLN A 36 1.89 6.32 1.00
CA GLN A 36 3.18 6.91 1.34
C GLN A 36 3.96 5.97 2.24
N TRP A 37 5.24 5.79 1.91
CA TRP A 37 6.19 5.13 2.80
C TRP A 37 6.43 6.03 4.02
N THR A 38 6.24 5.48 5.22
CA THR A 38 6.48 6.21 6.47
C THR A 38 7.78 5.81 7.14
N GLY A 39 8.50 4.84 6.56
CA GLY A 39 9.82 4.40 6.98
C GLY A 39 10.01 2.90 6.86
N GLY A 40 11.10 2.41 7.45
CA GLY A 40 11.41 0.99 7.51
C GLY A 40 12.56 0.69 8.47
N THR A 41 12.84 -0.59 8.66
CA THR A 41 13.98 -1.09 9.45
C THR A 41 15.00 -1.76 8.52
N GLY A 42 16.22 -1.96 9.02
CA GLY A 42 17.30 -2.62 8.28
C GLY A 42 17.50 -2.02 6.89
N LYS A 43 17.38 -2.83 5.83
CA LYS A 43 17.58 -2.37 4.45
C LYS A 43 16.52 -1.38 3.94
N PHE A 44 15.41 -1.19 4.65
CA PHE A 44 14.34 -0.25 4.29
C PHE A 44 14.41 1.08 5.05
N VAL A 45 15.42 1.29 5.90
CA VAL A 45 15.68 2.61 6.51
C VAL A 45 15.83 3.63 5.38
N GLY A 46 15.13 4.77 5.44
CA GLY A 46 15.19 5.81 4.41
C GLY A 46 14.39 5.53 3.13
N LEU A 47 13.62 4.44 3.08
CA LEU A 47 12.70 4.13 1.99
C LEU A 47 11.72 5.30 1.76
N LYS A 48 11.62 5.73 0.50
CA LYS A 48 10.72 6.78 0.04
C LYS A 48 10.19 6.46 -1.36
N GLY A 49 9.15 7.16 -1.76
CA GLY A 49 8.52 6.96 -3.06
C GLY A 49 7.16 7.62 -3.16
N ASN A 50 6.76 7.92 -4.39
CA ASN A 50 5.42 8.36 -4.72
C ASN A 50 4.64 7.17 -5.23
N ASN A 51 3.58 6.78 -4.53
CA ASN A 51 2.87 5.55 -4.81
C ASN A 51 1.36 5.75 -4.79
N TRP A 52 0.71 4.88 -5.54
CA TRP A 52 -0.72 4.76 -5.70
C TRP A 52 -1.12 3.30 -5.53
N PHE A 53 -2.32 3.07 -5.02
CA PHE A 53 -2.91 1.74 -4.97
C PHE A 53 -4.36 1.75 -5.44
N ALA A 54 -4.84 0.58 -5.87
CA ALA A 54 -6.25 0.27 -6.02
C ALA A 54 -6.57 -1.07 -5.37
N ALA A 55 -7.58 -1.08 -4.50
CA ALA A 55 -8.18 -2.28 -3.96
C ALA A 55 -9.45 -2.61 -4.75
N ARG A 56 -9.50 -3.82 -5.34
CA ARG A 56 -10.65 -4.32 -6.10
C ARG A 56 -11.23 -5.54 -5.39
N PRO A 57 -12.55 -5.60 -5.15
CA PRO A 57 -13.17 -6.74 -4.49
C PRO A 57 -13.10 -7.99 -5.37
N VAL A 58 -12.85 -9.15 -4.75
CA VAL A 58 -12.98 -10.45 -5.40
C VAL A 58 -14.42 -10.94 -5.21
N ALA A 59 -15.13 -11.14 -6.32
CA ALA A 59 -16.55 -11.48 -6.33
C ALA A 59 -16.87 -12.67 -5.41
N ASN A 60 -17.95 -12.56 -4.63
CA ASN A 60 -18.43 -13.56 -3.68
C ASN A 60 -17.46 -13.91 -2.55
N THR A 61 -16.54 -13.02 -2.21
CA THR A 61 -15.63 -13.17 -1.06
C THR A 61 -15.51 -11.86 -0.27
N ASN A 62 -14.92 -11.93 0.93
CA ASN A 62 -14.51 -10.74 1.70
C ASN A 62 -13.04 -10.35 1.42
N GLN A 63 -12.50 -10.77 0.28
CA GLN A 63 -11.10 -10.51 -0.10
C GLN A 63 -11.04 -9.42 -1.16
N GLU A 64 -9.89 -8.76 -1.25
CA GLU A 64 -9.59 -7.75 -2.25
C GLU A 64 -8.22 -8.02 -2.88
N ILE A 65 -8.10 -7.74 -4.19
CA ILE A 65 -6.81 -7.67 -4.86
C ILE A 65 -6.35 -6.22 -4.80
N VAL A 66 -5.19 -6.00 -4.18
CA VAL A 66 -4.60 -4.67 -4.05
C VAL A 66 -3.47 -4.52 -5.07
N GLN A 67 -3.70 -3.71 -6.10
CA GLN A 67 -2.68 -3.35 -7.07
C GLN A 67 -1.90 -2.14 -6.56
N TRP A 68 -0.57 -2.26 -6.51
CA TRP A 68 0.32 -1.16 -6.12
C TRP A 68 1.09 -0.69 -7.34
N LYS A 69 1.20 0.62 -7.51
CA LYS A 69 1.97 1.25 -8.57
C LYS A 69 2.71 2.44 -8.00
N GLY A 70 3.99 2.56 -8.30
CA GLY A 70 4.78 3.69 -7.81
C GLY A 70 6.23 3.56 -8.16
N GLU A 71 6.96 4.62 -7.86
CA GLU A 71 8.41 4.61 -7.81
C GLU A 71 8.82 4.40 -6.35
N TRP A 72 9.83 3.57 -6.13
CA TRP A 72 10.45 3.44 -4.83
C TRP A 72 11.95 3.57 -4.95
N GLN A 73 12.54 4.19 -3.93
CA GLN A 73 13.97 4.36 -3.80
C GLN A 73 14.40 3.91 -2.41
N LEU A 74 15.36 2.99 -2.38
CA LEU A 74 16.17 2.71 -1.19
C LEU A 74 17.32 3.75 -1.13
N PRO A 75 17.88 4.03 0.05
CA PRO A 75 19.05 4.90 0.18
C PRO A 75 20.20 4.52 -0.76
#